data_AF-A0A7S2C9R8-F1
#
_entry.id   AF-A0A7S2C9R8-F1
#
_cell.length_a   1.000
_cell.length_b   1.000
_cell.length_c   1.000
_cell.angle_alpha   90.00
_cell.angle_beta   90.00
_cell.angle_gamma   90.00
#
_symmetry.space_group_name_H-M   'P 1'
#
loop_
_entity.id
_entity.type
_entity.pdbx_description
1 polymer ?
#
loop_
_entity_poly.entity_id
_entity_poly.type
_entity_poly.pdbx_seq_one_letter_code
_entity_poly.pdbx_strand_id
1 'polypeptide(L)'
;MATSDFEPAATFQGSRSGKEYKMGSEGLGYYPTGPAPPAAAAAAAADSAVASLPPPPPPPSAAAAANASAVAKTTGSGDGIDPKERWHWKERDLRDFINDWLTACMVTHNGGLLFENERFQARTTIIRGDFGDEGAAFLNWRKGKCFATYTFGVRFEYQGAVKMDGRVIGQSKGVVWLRDVGNFDDDEADANRPLDITGTWQHPPQGQQPGQTPLREPEPYEVQLKEAMIEFSPEPVRARIRQLRKALDVLAEQGDKSLPKAEDVVAAMLEESGEAGAIAVATEEARIQADAAVKAEEYVEGLRRKHRHDRHVAALEDPTLATVSLSYCDLRPADIGELVDALKKNPVATTLDLNANNHVDDAALQPLLLALANGAMPELKVLNLQGTGASVVSRNMCKGLKMMRKAIEVRFDEE
;
A
#
# COMPACT_ATOMS: atom_id res chain seq x y z
N MET A 1 -17.63 54.92 -4.47
CA MET A 1 -17.68 53.76 -3.55
C MET A 1 -17.73 52.52 -4.42
N ALA A 2 -16.61 51.81 -4.57
CA ALA A 2 -16.57 50.56 -5.31
C ALA A 2 -17.18 49.47 -4.41
N THR A 3 -18.25 48.84 -4.86
CA THR A 3 -18.85 47.66 -4.22
C THR A 3 -17.85 46.51 -4.32
N SER A 4 -17.45 45.90 -3.20
CA SER A 4 -16.58 44.72 -3.21
C SER A 4 -17.34 43.52 -3.78
N ASP A 5 -16.81 42.90 -4.84
CA ASP A 5 -17.40 41.74 -5.53
C ASP A 5 -17.20 40.40 -4.79
N PHE A 6 -17.03 40.45 -3.46
CA PHE A 6 -16.79 39.29 -2.61
C PHE A 6 -18.07 38.50 -2.33
N GLU A 7 -17.99 37.17 -2.45
CA GLU A 7 -19.08 36.25 -2.13
C GLU A 7 -18.64 35.26 -1.05
N PRO A 8 -19.14 35.39 0.20
CA PRO A 8 -18.79 34.47 1.28
C PRO A 8 -19.32 33.07 1.00
N ALA A 9 -18.49 32.05 1.19
CA ALA A 9 -18.88 30.66 1.05
C ALA A 9 -18.06 29.76 1.98
N ALA A 10 -18.75 29.00 2.85
CA ALA A 10 -18.11 28.15 3.85
C ALA A 10 -17.39 26.92 3.26
N THR A 11 -17.78 26.49 2.06
CA THR A 11 -17.16 25.36 1.34
C THR A 11 -17.10 25.67 -0.16
N PHE A 12 -16.19 25.02 -0.87
CA PHE A 12 -16.09 25.13 -2.32
C PHE A 12 -17.35 24.57 -3.00
N GLN A 13 -18.03 25.39 -3.81
CA GLN A 13 -19.26 25.05 -4.54
C GLN A 13 -19.02 24.93 -6.06
N GLY A 14 -17.76 24.72 -6.48
CA GLY A 14 -17.36 24.65 -7.88
C GLY A 14 -16.70 25.94 -8.40
N SER A 15 -16.09 25.85 -9.59
CA SER A 15 -15.42 26.97 -10.25
C SER A 15 -16.43 28.00 -10.76
N ARG A 16 -16.20 29.30 -10.48
CA ARG A 16 -17.00 30.41 -11.01
C ARG A 16 -16.15 31.21 -11.99
N SER A 17 -16.73 31.58 -13.13
CA SER A 17 -16.02 32.35 -14.16
C SER A 17 -15.56 33.70 -13.57
N GLY A 18 -14.26 33.97 -13.64
CA GLY A 18 -13.67 35.21 -13.12
C GLY A 18 -13.60 35.32 -11.60
N LYS A 19 -13.80 34.23 -10.84
CA LYS A 19 -13.59 34.21 -9.39
C LYS A 19 -12.78 33.01 -8.92
N GLU A 20 -11.92 33.24 -7.93
CA GLU A 20 -11.10 32.23 -7.26
C GLU A 20 -11.59 32.03 -5.82
N TYR A 21 -11.73 30.77 -5.40
CA TYR A 21 -12.12 30.44 -4.04
C TYR A 21 -10.89 30.39 -3.12
N LYS A 22 -10.82 31.27 -2.13
CA LYS A 22 -9.70 31.37 -1.18
C LYS A 22 -10.09 32.03 0.13
N MET A 23 -9.20 31.97 1.11
CA MET A 23 -9.29 32.75 2.34
C MET A 23 -8.64 34.12 2.09
N GLY A 24 -9.42 35.20 2.13
CA GLY A 24 -8.93 36.57 1.97
C GLY A 24 -9.27 37.47 3.16
N SER A 25 -9.08 38.78 3.00
CA SER A 25 -9.29 39.77 4.08
C SER A 25 -10.73 39.89 4.56
N GLU A 26 -11.70 39.45 3.75
CA GLU A 26 -13.13 39.46 4.05
C GLU A 26 -13.67 38.08 4.48
N GLY A 27 -12.78 37.07 4.60
CA GLY A 27 -13.10 35.71 5.01
C GLY A 27 -12.93 34.65 3.91
N LEU A 28 -13.51 33.47 4.13
CA LEU A 28 -13.47 32.36 3.17
C LEU A 28 -14.58 32.54 2.12
N GLY A 29 -14.22 32.62 0.84
CA GLY A 29 -15.20 32.85 -0.22
C GLY A 29 -14.59 33.01 -1.60
N TYR A 30 -15.40 33.48 -2.54
CA TYR A 30 -15.01 33.73 -3.93
C TYR A 30 -14.60 35.18 -4.14
N TYR A 31 -13.37 35.37 -4.61
CA TYR A 31 -12.77 36.68 -4.92
C TYR A 31 -12.62 36.86 -6.43
N PRO A 32 -12.82 38.08 -6.98
CA PRO A 32 -12.59 38.32 -8.40
C PRO A 32 -11.13 38.04 -8.78
N THR A 33 -10.92 37.32 -9.87
CA THR A 33 -9.60 37.02 -10.42
C THR A 33 -9.06 38.27 -11.11
N GLY A 34 -8.51 39.21 -10.33
CA GLY A 34 -7.88 40.42 -10.87
C GLY A 34 -6.61 40.12 -11.68
N PRO A 35 -6.15 41.04 -12.53
CA PRO A 35 -4.86 40.92 -13.20
C PRO A 35 -3.75 40.79 -12.15
N ALA A 36 -2.95 39.74 -12.26
CA ALA A 36 -1.92 39.40 -11.28
C ALA A 36 -1.02 40.61 -10.98
N PRO A 37 -0.95 41.09 -9.72
CA PRO A 37 0.00 42.14 -9.36
C PRO A 37 1.43 41.57 -9.38
N PRO A 38 2.43 42.37 -9.78
CA PRO A 38 3.83 41.97 -9.70
C PRO A 38 4.25 41.77 -8.25
N ALA A 39 4.90 40.64 -7.99
CA ALA A 39 5.32 40.20 -6.66
C ALA A 39 6.25 41.21 -5.98
N ALA A 40 5.78 41.82 -4.89
CA ALA A 40 6.63 42.48 -3.90
C ALA A 40 5.95 42.58 -2.53
N ALA A 41 6.69 42.14 -1.51
CA ALA A 41 6.63 42.51 -0.09
C ALA A 41 5.36 42.17 0.71
N ALA A 42 5.36 41.00 1.34
CA ALA A 42 4.63 40.77 2.58
C ALA A 42 5.62 40.82 3.75
N ALA A 43 5.58 41.91 4.53
CA ALA A 43 6.16 41.97 5.86
C ALA A 43 5.25 42.79 6.79
N ALA A 44 4.92 42.14 7.91
CA ALA A 44 4.47 42.67 9.21
C ALA A 44 3.12 43.41 9.31
N ALA A 45 2.21 42.84 10.10
CA ALA A 45 1.68 43.51 11.31
C ALA A 45 0.78 42.59 12.15
N ALA A 46 1.24 42.24 13.35
CA ALA A 46 0.44 42.13 14.56
C ALA A 46 1.41 42.18 15.75
N ASP A 47 1.41 43.27 16.53
CA ASP A 47 1.07 43.16 17.96
C ASP A 47 0.98 44.53 18.65
N SER A 48 0.09 44.59 19.64
CA SER A 48 -0.18 45.75 20.49
C SER A 48 0.19 45.43 21.93
N ALA A 49 1.03 46.26 22.58
CA ALA A 49 0.87 46.70 23.99
C ALA A 49 2.02 47.61 24.47
N VAL A 50 1.67 48.87 24.69
CA VAL A 50 1.99 49.78 25.82
C VAL A 50 3.21 49.47 26.71
N ALA A 51 4.25 50.33 26.68
CA ALA A 51 4.77 51.07 27.85
C ALA A 51 5.86 52.10 27.49
N SER A 52 5.78 53.24 28.17
CA SER A 52 6.50 54.51 28.08
C SER A 52 8.02 54.51 28.35
N LEU A 53 8.81 55.23 27.53
CA LEU A 53 10.14 55.79 27.85
C LEU A 53 10.42 57.10 27.03
N PRO A 54 11.31 58.01 27.51
CA PRO A 54 11.37 59.45 27.18
C PRO A 54 12.14 59.80 25.88
N PRO A 55 12.02 61.06 25.38
CA PRO A 55 12.44 61.42 24.02
C PRO A 55 13.96 61.59 23.83
N PRO A 56 14.48 61.37 22.61
CA PRO A 56 15.89 61.56 22.28
C PRO A 56 16.25 63.04 21.99
N PRO A 57 17.53 63.43 22.13
CA PRO A 57 18.00 64.79 21.88
C PRO A 57 18.10 65.14 20.38
N PRO A 58 18.09 66.44 20.03
CA PRO A 58 18.07 66.91 18.64
C PRO A 58 19.42 66.75 17.91
N PRO A 59 19.43 66.64 16.57
CA PRO A 59 20.66 66.55 15.79
C PRO A 59 21.31 67.93 15.60
N PRO A 60 22.65 68.03 15.59
CA PRO A 60 23.32 69.27 15.21
C PRO A 60 23.31 69.47 13.69
N SER A 61 23.07 70.72 13.31
CA SER A 61 23.02 71.23 11.95
C SER A 61 24.38 71.34 11.28
N ALA A 62 24.33 71.35 9.95
CA ALA A 62 25.38 71.61 8.98
C ALA A 62 26.25 72.85 9.25
N ALA A 63 27.53 72.75 8.88
CA ALA A 63 28.33 73.88 8.41
C ALA A 63 29.43 73.41 7.44
N ALA A 64 29.28 73.88 6.19
CA ALA A 64 30.27 74.25 5.17
C ALA A 64 31.73 73.77 5.24
N ALA A 65 32.24 73.26 4.10
CA ALA A 65 33.28 73.96 3.32
C ALA A 65 33.50 73.28 1.95
N ALA A 66 33.52 74.11 0.90
CA ALA A 66 33.91 73.75 -0.44
C ALA A 66 35.43 73.56 -0.53
N ASN A 67 35.87 72.54 -1.27
CA ASN A 67 37.11 72.61 -2.06
C ASN A 67 37.10 71.56 -3.17
N ALA A 68 37.22 72.05 -4.40
CA ALA A 68 37.40 71.24 -5.59
C ALA A 68 38.90 70.97 -5.80
N SER A 69 39.27 69.69 -5.84
CA SER A 69 40.41 69.22 -6.62
C SER A 69 40.27 67.74 -6.92
N ALA A 70 40.62 67.41 -8.16
CA ALA A 70 40.54 66.09 -8.75
C ALA A 70 41.51 65.09 -8.10
N VAL A 71 41.25 63.81 -8.44
CA VAL A 71 42.13 62.63 -8.34
C VAL A 71 41.81 61.67 -7.18
N ALA A 72 41.73 60.39 -7.57
CA ALA A 72 41.65 59.15 -6.80
C ALA A 72 40.27 58.79 -6.20
N LYS A 73 39.51 58.05 -7.01
CA LYS A 73 38.39 57.19 -6.62
C LYS A 73 38.96 56.04 -5.78
N THR A 74 39.00 56.16 -4.46
CA THR A 74 39.18 55.03 -3.55
C THR A 74 38.63 55.37 -2.18
N THR A 75 37.77 54.47 -1.70
CA THR A 75 37.31 54.18 -0.32
C THR A 75 35.80 53.98 -0.29
N GLY A 76 35.34 52.96 -1.01
CA GLY A 76 34.27 52.16 -0.43
C GLY A 76 34.87 51.49 0.81
N SER A 77 34.21 51.59 1.95
CA SER A 77 34.47 50.77 3.14
C SER A 77 34.39 49.30 2.73
N GLY A 78 35.51 48.75 2.27
CA GLY A 78 35.70 47.34 2.02
C GLY A 78 36.60 46.84 3.13
N ASP A 79 36.20 45.76 3.78
CA ASP A 79 36.79 45.18 5.00
C ASP A 79 38.24 44.65 4.85
N GLY A 80 39.02 45.15 3.87
CA GLY A 80 40.41 44.75 3.63
C GLY A 80 40.59 43.33 3.10
N ILE A 81 39.50 42.56 2.94
CA ILE A 81 39.55 41.19 2.39
C ILE A 81 39.70 41.28 0.87
N ASP A 82 40.76 40.68 0.35
CA ASP A 82 41.06 40.60 -1.08
C ASP A 82 39.84 40.02 -1.83
N PRO A 83 39.36 40.60 -2.95
CA PRO A 83 38.27 40.03 -3.74
C PRO A 83 38.52 38.59 -4.19
N LYS A 84 39.77 38.12 -4.22
CA LYS A 84 40.13 36.70 -4.44
C LYS A 84 39.92 35.81 -3.21
N GLU A 85 39.89 36.40 -2.02
CA GLU A 85 39.56 35.77 -0.74
C GLU A 85 38.09 35.95 -0.34
N ARG A 86 37.28 36.65 -1.16
CA ARG A 86 35.81 36.62 -1.06
C ARG A 86 35.31 35.23 -1.47
N TRP A 87 35.49 34.31 -0.53
CA TRP A 87 34.71 33.10 -0.28
C TRP A 87 33.97 32.61 -1.52
N HIS A 88 34.67 31.89 -2.41
CA HIS A 88 34.02 31.02 -3.38
C HIS A 88 33.39 29.83 -2.65
N TRP A 89 32.40 30.11 -1.80
CA TRP A 89 31.48 29.10 -1.34
C TRP A 89 30.50 28.88 -2.48
N LYS A 90 30.70 27.77 -3.18
CA LYS A 90 29.64 27.19 -3.98
C LYS A 90 28.88 26.28 -3.04
N GLU A 91 27.56 26.42 -3.04
CA GLU A 91 26.65 25.54 -2.32
C GLU A 91 25.65 25.01 -3.33
N ARG A 92 25.22 23.76 -3.13
CA ARG A 92 24.18 23.14 -3.94
C ARG A 92 23.21 22.44 -3.02
N ASP A 93 21.93 22.80 -3.13
CA ASP A 93 20.87 22.17 -2.36
C ASP A 93 20.71 20.69 -2.78
N LEU A 94 20.62 19.82 -1.78
CA LEU A 94 20.44 18.38 -1.93
C LEU A 94 19.04 17.91 -1.51
N ARG A 95 18.13 18.79 -1.11
CA ARG A 95 16.77 18.45 -0.65
C ARG A 95 16.01 17.63 -1.68
N ASP A 96 15.97 18.08 -2.92
CA ASP A 96 15.28 17.37 -4.01
C ASP A 96 15.93 16.02 -4.29
N PHE A 97 17.27 15.99 -4.35
CA PHE A 97 18.01 14.74 -4.54
C PHE A 97 17.71 13.71 -3.44
N ILE A 98 17.68 14.13 -2.17
CA ILE A 98 17.38 13.26 -1.03
C ILE A 98 15.95 12.73 -1.12
N ASN A 99 14.97 13.58 -1.44
CA ASN A 99 13.58 13.16 -1.59
C ASN A 99 13.39 12.17 -2.74
N ASP A 100 14.00 12.44 -3.89
CA ASP A 100 13.97 11.57 -5.05
C ASP A 100 14.66 10.23 -4.77
N TRP A 101 15.81 10.26 -4.07
CA TRP A 101 16.56 9.07 -3.68
C TRP A 101 15.76 8.20 -2.72
N LEU A 102 15.18 8.80 -1.67
CA LEU A 102 14.35 8.09 -0.72
C LEU A 102 13.13 7.47 -1.42
N THR A 103 12.47 8.21 -2.31
CA THR A 103 11.31 7.70 -3.07
C THR A 103 11.70 6.52 -3.96
N ALA A 104 12.78 6.64 -4.74
CA ALA A 104 13.27 5.57 -5.59
C ALA A 104 13.63 4.31 -4.79
N CYS A 105 14.31 4.48 -3.64
CA CYS A 105 14.81 3.38 -2.84
C CYS A 105 13.76 2.71 -1.92
N MET A 106 12.78 3.46 -1.42
CA MET A 106 11.83 2.99 -0.40
C MET A 106 10.39 2.88 -0.87
N VAL A 107 10.02 3.44 -2.02
CA VAL A 107 8.65 3.37 -2.57
C VAL A 107 8.65 2.62 -3.90
N THR A 108 9.52 3.03 -4.82
CA THR A 108 9.59 2.40 -6.15
C THR A 108 10.21 1.01 -6.06
N HIS A 109 11.31 0.86 -5.31
CA HIS A 109 11.95 -0.43 -5.12
C HIS A 109 11.11 -1.36 -4.24
N ASN A 110 10.93 -2.61 -4.69
CA ASN A 110 10.14 -3.65 -4.04
C ASN A 110 8.69 -3.24 -3.67
N GLY A 111 8.10 -2.29 -4.42
CA GLY A 111 6.74 -1.78 -4.16
C GLY A 111 6.56 -1.22 -2.75
N GLY A 112 7.64 -0.68 -2.19
CA GLY A 112 7.72 -0.08 -0.87
C GLY A 112 7.62 -1.06 0.30
N LEU A 113 7.86 -2.35 0.09
CA LEU A 113 7.80 -3.32 1.19
C LEU A 113 8.80 -2.99 2.31
N LEU A 114 8.29 -2.70 3.51
CA LEU A 114 9.09 -2.52 4.72
C LEU A 114 9.40 -3.87 5.36
N PHE A 115 8.35 -4.64 5.61
CA PHE A 115 8.45 -6.01 6.11
C PHE A 115 7.21 -6.81 5.76
N GLU A 116 7.38 -8.12 5.71
CA GLU A 116 6.29 -9.10 5.55
C GLU A 116 6.58 -10.30 6.44
N ASN A 117 5.62 -10.64 7.30
CA ASN A 117 5.62 -11.86 8.08
C ASN A 117 4.26 -12.57 7.92
N GLU A 118 4.08 -13.71 8.59
CA GLU A 118 2.87 -14.53 8.47
C GLU A 118 1.57 -13.74 8.78
N ARG A 119 1.66 -12.74 9.67
CA ARG A 119 0.50 -12.01 10.20
C ARG A 119 0.41 -10.56 9.75
N PHE A 120 1.50 -9.94 9.32
CA PHE A 120 1.61 -8.51 9.09
C PHE A 120 2.40 -8.25 7.82
N GLN A 121 1.93 -7.29 7.05
CA GLN A 121 2.64 -6.74 5.90
C GLN A 121 2.60 -5.23 6.00
N ALA A 122 3.73 -4.55 5.88
CA ALA A 122 3.78 -3.10 5.87
C ALA A 122 4.50 -2.61 4.62
N ARG A 123 3.92 -1.59 3.98
CA ARG A 123 4.49 -0.93 2.81
C ARG A 123 4.57 0.57 3.01
N THR A 124 5.69 1.18 2.64
CA THR A 124 5.85 2.62 2.54
C THR A 124 5.14 3.10 1.28
N THR A 125 4.23 4.05 1.43
CA THR A 125 3.50 4.67 0.32
C THR A 125 4.10 6.01 -0.09
N ILE A 126 4.61 6.77 0.89
CA ILE A 126 5.22 8.08 0.69
C ILE A 126 6.42 8.18 1.63
N ILE A 127 7.53 8.74 1.16
CA ILE A 127 8.69 9.04 1.99
C ILE A 127 9.27 10.39 1.57
N ARG A 128 9.73 11.17 2.55
CA ARG A 128 10.38 12.46 2.32
C ARG A 128 11.35 12.80 3.43
N GLY A 129 12.38 13.56 3.10
CA GLY A 129 13.17 14.30 4.07
C GLY A 129 12.29 15.38 4.73
N ASP A 130 12.28 15.39 6.04
CA ASP A 130 11.69 16.42 6.88
C ASP A 130 12.80 17.37 7.33
N PHE A 131 12.90 18.51 6.65
CA PHE A 131 13.96 19.48 6.91
C PHE A 131 13.60 20.49 8.01
N GLY A 132 12.39 20.48 8.57
CA GLY A 132 11.99 21.41 9.65
C GLY A 132 12.42 22.87 9.43
N ASP A 133 12.66 23.59 10.53
CA ASP A 133 13.19 24.97 10.51
C ASP A 133 14.73 25.00 10.52
N GLU A 134 15.37 24.00 11.12
CA GLU A 134 16.82 23.92 11.31
C GLU A 134 17.52 22.96 10.35
N GLY A 135 16.76 22.15 9.61
CA GLY A 135 17.31 21.14 8.73
C GLY A 135 17.72 21.69 7.37
N ALA A 136 18.87 21.20 6.93
CA ALA A 136 19.57 21.64 5.74
C ALA A 136 20.24 20.43 5.10
N ALA A 137 20.42 20.47 3.79
CA ALA A 137 21.25 19.50 3.09
C ALA A 137 21.92 20.19 1.90
N PHE A 138 23.24 20.37 2.01
CA PHE A 138 24.03 21.09 1.03
C PHE A 138 25.29 20.32 0.66
N LEU A 139 25.64 20.42 -0.62
CA LEU A 139 26.98 20.09 -1.09
C LEU A 139 27.82 21.37 -1.05
N ASN A 140 28.96 21.32 -0.36
CA ASN A 140 29.82 22.46 -0.11
C ASN A 140 31.16 22.29 -0.82
N TRP A 141 31.62 23.31 -1.55
CA TRP A 141 32.96 23.33 -2.16
C TRP A 141 33.87 24.31 -1.44
N ARG A 142 35.02 23.83 -0.94
CA ARG A 142 36.03 24.65 -0.28
C ARG A 142 37.44 24.18 -0.61
N LYS A 143 38.28 25.09 -1.12
CA LYS A 143 39.70 24.82 -1.45
C LYS A 143 39.88 23.58 -2.35
N GLY A 144 39.00 23.42 -3.34
CA GLY A 144 39.02 22.28 -4.26
C GLY A 144 38.52 20.95 -3.67
N LYS A 145 38.07 20.95 -2.41
CA LYS A 145 37.40 19.80 -1.79
C LYS A 145 35.89 20.02 -1.78
N CYS A 146 35.15 18.96 -2.04
CA CYS A 146 33.69 18.93 -1.99
C CYS A 146 33.28 18.02 -0.83
N PHE A 147 32.29 18.43 -0.03
CA PHE A 147 31.76 17.65 1.09
C PHE A 147 30.28 17.92 1.28
N ALA A 148 29.52 16.91 1.72
CA ALA A 148 28.11 17.07 2.05
C ALA A 148 27.95 17.50 3.51
N THR A 149 27.03 18.43 3.78
CA THR A 149 26.61 18.81 5.13
C THR A 149 25.09 18.72 5.17
N TYR A 150 24.57 17.86 6.05
CA TYR A 150 23.15 17.61 6.12
C TYR A 150 22.69 17.35 7.55
N THR A 151 21.46 17.78 7.83
CA THR A 151 20.70 17.53 9.05
C THR A 151 19.23 17.54 8.65
N PHE A 152 18.55 16.40 8.73
CA PHE A 152 17.13 16.27 8.36
C PHE A 152 16.49 15.08 9.08
N GLY A 153 15.19 15.12 9.31
CA GLY A 153 14.42 13.93 9.68
C GLY A 153 13.97 13.15 8.44
N VAL A 154 13.58 11.90 8.59
CA VAL A 154 12.90 11.13 7.53
C VAL A 154 11.47 10.88 7.99
N ARG A 155 10.50 11.34 7.20
CA ARG A 155 9.08 11.10 7.42
C ARG A 155 8.56 10.19 6.33
N PHE A 156 7.96 9.07 6.71
CA PHE A 156 7.31 8.18 5.76
C PHE A 156 5.92 7.76 6.21
N GLU A 157 5.03 7.66 5.23
CA GLU A 157 3.69 7.12 5.41
C GLU A 157 3.69 5.65 5.05
N TYR A 158 3.06 4.82 5.89
CA TYR A 158 2.94 3.39 5.67
C TYR A 158 1.48 2.96 5.55
N GLN A 159 1.28 1.90 4.77
CA GLN A 159 0.06 1.11 4.74
C GLN A 159 0.40 -0.29 5.26
N GLY A 160 -0.12 -0.60 6.45
CA GLY A 160 -0.04 -1.92 7.07
C GLY A 160 -1.28 -2.75 6.77
N ALA A 161 -1.11 -4.06 6.62
CA ALA A 161 -2.16 -5.04 6.44
C ALA A 161 -1.97 -6.18 7.43
N VAL A 162 -3.05 -6.59 8.09
CA VAL A 162 -3.08 -7.77 8.98
C VAL A 162 -3.62 -8.95 8.20
N LYS A 163 -2.87 -10.05 8.19
CA LYS A 163 -3.19 -11.31 7.50
C LYS A 163 -3.55 -12.39 8.51
N MET A 164 -4.61 -13.15 8.21
CA MET A 164 -4.92 -14.43 8.85
C MET A 164 -5.19 -15.44 7.74
N ASP A 165 -4.49 -16.57 7.78
CA ASP A 165 -4.61 -17.65 6.79
C ASP A 165 -4.49 -17.14 5.34
N GLY A 166 -3.53 -16.24 5.11
CA GLY A 166 -3.28 -15.61 3.80
C GLY A 166 -4.30 -14.55 3.38
N ARG A 167 -5.36 -14.30 4.17
CA ARG A 167 -6.39 -13.30 3.89
C ARG A 167 -6.15 -12.01 4.67
N VAL A 168 -6.27 -10.87 4.00
CA VAL A 168 -6.18 -9.56 4.66
C VAL A 168 -7.47 -9.28 5.41
N ILE A 169 -7.41 -9.23 6.74
CA ILE A 169 -8.56 -8.98 7.61
C ILE A 169 -8.70 -7.51 8.00
N GLY A 170 -7.64 -6.72 7.82
CA GLY A 170 -7.63 -5.32 8.21
C GLY A 170 -6.45 -4.55 7.63
N GLN A 171 -6.60 -3.23 7.57
CA GLN A 171 -5.56 -2.33 7.10
C GLN A 171 -5.41 -1.14 8.06
N SER A 172 -4.20 -0.62 8.17
CA SER A 172 -3.91 0.60 8.90
C SER A 172 -3.06 1.51 8.05
N LYS A 173 -3.26 2.82 8.21
CA LYS A 173 -2.37 3.82 7.65
C LYS A 173 -1.76 4.62 8.79
N GLY A 174 -0.48 4.89 8.67
CA GLY A 174 0.22 5.70 9.65
C GLY A 174 1.41 6.42 9.08
N VAL A 175 2.08 7.16 9.96
CA VAL A 175 3.25 7.96 9.66
C VAL A 175 4.31 7.62 10.69
N VAL A 176 5.52 7.36 10.20
CA VAL A 176 6.71 7.11 11.00
C VAL A 176 7.70 8.22 10.76
N TRP A 177 8.28 8.73 11.84
CA TRP A 177 9.26 9.80 11.83
C TRP A 177 10.55 9.28 12.46
N LEU A 178 11.64 9.42 11.71
CA LEU A 178 13.00 9.27 12.21
C LEU A 178 13.62 10.67 12.27
N ARG A 179 13.80 11.22 13.47
CA ARG A 179 14.26 12.61 13.65
C ARG A 179 15.78 12.73 13.48
N ASP A 180 16.29 13.90 13.12
CA ASP A 180 17.69 14.35 13.26
C ASP A 180 18.81 13.52 12.61
N VAL A 181 18.63 12.98 11.40
CA VAL A 181 19.71 12.36 10.60
C VAL A 181 20.76 13.41 10.22
N GLY A 182 21.93 13.32 10.83
CA GLY A 182 23.06 14.21 10.65
C GLY A 182 24.23 13.59 9.86
N ASN A 183 25.12 14.44 9.38
CA ASN A 183 26.35 14.03 8.67
C ASN A 183 27.47 13.51 9.59
N PHE A 184 27.37 13.76 10.90
CA PHE A 184 28.33 13.27 11.90
C PHE A 184 27.85 12.02 12.63
N ASP A 185 26.66 11.53 12.28
CA ASP A 185 26.10 10.32 12.85
C ASP A 185 26.86 9.09 12.34
N ASP A 186 27.22 8.21 13.25
CA ASP A 186 27.71 6.87 12.96
C ASP A 186 26.56 5.84 12.97
N ASP A 187 26.89 4.58 12.68
CA ASP A 187 25.93 3.48 12.68
C ASP A 187 25.29 3.26 14.07
N GLU A 188 25.99 3.63 15.15
CA GLU A 188 25.49 3.51 16.53
C GLU A 188 24.45 4.60 16.85
N ALA A 189 24.68 5.84 16.40
CA ALA A 189 23.71 6.92 16.51
C ALA A 189 22.40 6.57 15.79
N ASP A 190 22.47 5.96 14.61
CA ASP A 190 21.29 5.51 13.87
C ASP A 190 20.56 4.36 14.58
N ALA A 191 21.31 3.40 15.14
CA ALA A 191 20.74 2.26 15.85
C ALA A 191 19.96 2.67 17.12
N ASN A 192 20.39 3.74 17.78
CA ASN A 192 19.80 4.22 19.03
C ASN A 192 18.69 5.27 18.82
N ARG A 193 18.47 5.71 17.57
CA ARG A 193 17.53 6.78 17.25
C ARG A 193 16.07 6.30 17.38
N PRO A 194 15.23 6.95 18.21
CA PRO A 194 13.84 6.53 18.38
C PRO A 194 13.03 6.82 17.12
N LEU A 195 12.07 5.94 16.84
CA LEU A 195 11.06 6.13 15.80
C LEU A 195 9.75 6.58 16.44
N ASP A 196 9.24 7.70 15.98
CA ASP A 196 7.96 8.24 16.41
C ASP A 196 6.90 7.72 15.43
N ILE A 197 6.07 6.79 15.90
CA ILE A 197 5.07 6.08 15.10
C ILE A 197 3.68 6.55 15.48
N THR A 198 2.98 7.11 14.51
CA THR A 198 1.57 7.51 14.64
C THR A 198 0.76 6.77 13.59
N GLY A 199 -0.46 6.32 13.92
CA GLY A 199 -1.27 5.55 12.98
C GLY A 199 -2.73 5.49 13.37
N THR A 200 -3.58 5.37 12.36
CA THR A 200 -5.02 5.19 12.51
C THR A 200 -5.46 3.92 11.79
N TRP A 201 -6.32 3.14 12.44
CA TRP A 201 -6.94 1.97 11.83
C TRP A 201 -8.02 2.36 10.82
N GLN A 202 -8.07 1.67 9.67
CA GLN A 202 -9.10 1.88 8.66
C GLN A 202 -9.74 0.54 8.29
N HIS A 203 -11.06 0.46 8.38
CA HIS A 203 -11.77 -0.71 7.87
C HIS A 203 -11.65 -0.75 6.34
N PRO A 204 -11.38 -1.93 5.75
CA PRO A 204 -11.42 -2.07 4.30
C PRO A 204 -12.83 -1.71 3.79
N PRO A 205 -12.94 -1.07 2.61
CA PRO A 205 -14.22 -0.65 2.07
C PRO A 205 -15.20 -1.82 1.96
N GLN A 206 -16.46 -1.58 2.36
CA GLN A 206 -17.55 -2.56 2.29
C GLN A 206 -17.76 -3.00 0.83
N GLY A 207 -17.23 -4.16 0.47
CA GLY A 207 -17.21 -4.67 -0.90
C GLY A 207 -16.19 -5.78 -1.14
N GLN A 208 -15.18 -5.91 -0.27
CA GLN A 208 -14.16 -6.97 -0.31
C GLN A 208 -14.29 -8.03 0.80
N GLN A 209 -15.47 -8.23 1.41
CA GLN A 209 -15.64 -9.28 2.42
C GLN A 209 -16.37 -10.52 1.85
N PRO A 210 -15.65 -11.55 1.37
CA PRO A 210 -16.22 -12.88 1.20
C PRO A 210 -16.28 -13.58 2.55
N GLY A 211 -17.47 -13.70 3.12
CA GLY A 211 -17.76 -14.53 4.29
C GLY A 211 -17.80 -13.75 5.61
N GLN A 212 -18.99 -13.73 6.21
CA GLN A 212 -19.30 -13.15 7.52
C GLN A 212 -18.38 -13.72 8.62
N THR A 213 -17.21 -13.14 8.80
CA THR A 213 -16.45 -13.31 10.04
C THR A 213 -16.90 -12.18 10.96
N PRO A 214 -17.34 -12.45 12.19
CA PRO A 214 -17.78 -11.40 13.11
C PRO A 214 -16.68 -10.34 13.22
N LEU A 215 -17.07 -9.09 12.99
CA LEU A 215 -16.20 -7.92 13.03
C LEU A 215 -15.62 -7.82 14.44
N ARG A 216 -14.46 -8.44 14.68
CA ARG A 216 -13.77 -8.40 15.97
C ARG A 216 -13.29 -6.96 16.21
N GLU A 217 -13.29 -6.53 17.47
CA GLU A 217 -12.84 -5.19 17.83
C GLU A 217 -11.44 -4.92 17.26
N PRO A 218 -11.22 -3.79 16.56
CA PRO A 218 -9.98 -3.51 15.85
C PRO A 218 -8.79 -3.18 16.77
N GLU A 219 -9.05 -2.79 18.02
CA GLU A 219 -8.02 -2.32 18.95
C GLU A 219 -6.85 -3.32 19.17
N PRO A 220 -7.07 -4.63 19.39
CA PRO A 220 -5.96 -5.55 19.65
C PRO A 220 -5.04 -5.74 18.44
N TYR A 221 -5.59 -5.77 17.23
CA TYR A 221 -4.79 -5.94 16.00
C TYR A 221 -4.08 -4.65 15.61
N GLU A 222 -4.68 -3.49 15.88
CA GLU A 222 -4.00 -2.21 15.68
C GLU A 222 -2.79 -2.09 16.61
N VAL A 223 -2.93 -2.46 17.89
CA VAL A 223 -1.81 -2.48 18.84
C VAL A 223 -0.72 -3.44 18.36
N GLN A 224 -1.07 -4.67 17.96
CA GLN A 224 -0.09 -5.64 17.46
C GLN A 224 0.60 -5.17 16.17
N LEU A 225 -0.13 -4.53 15.25
CA LEU A 225 0.47 -3.98 14.03
C LEU A 225 1.40 -2.81 14.35
N LYS A 226 1.06 -1.95 15.32
CA LYS A 226 1.95 -0.89 15.81
C LYS A 226 3.21 -1.48 16.46
N GLU A 227 3.07 -2.50 17.29
CA GLU A 227 4.21 -3.23 17.88
C GLU A 227 5.09 -3.84 16.78
N ALA A 228 4.50 -4.49 15.78
CA ALA A 228 5.23 -5.02 14.63
C ALA A 228 5.91 -3.91 13.81
N MET A 229 5.30 -2.75 13.66
CA MET A 229 5.94 -1.60 13.02
C MET A 229 7.15 -1.12 13.84
N ILE A 230 7.04 -1.03 15.17
CA ILE A 230 8.15 -0.63 16.05
C ILE A 230 9.28 -1.65 15.98
N GLU A 231 8.96 -2.94 15.90
CA GLU A 231 9.94 -4.03 15.90
C GLU A 231 10.65 -4.17 14.54
N PHE A 232 9.91 -4.19 13.43
CA PHE A 232 10.45 -4.62 12.12
C PHE A 232 10.73 -3.48 11.14
N SER A 233 10.10 -2.31 11.28
CA SER A 233 10.34 -1.18 10.37
C SER A 233 11.67 -0.41 10.56
N PRO A 234 12.29 -0.34 11.76
CA PRO A 234 13.50 0.47 11.95
C PRO A 234 14.67 0.05 11.06
N GLU A 235 14.95 -1.25 11.01
CA GLU A 235 16.18 -1.77 10.39
C GLU A 235 16.21 -1.55 8.87
N PRO A 236 15.15 -1.84 8.09
CA PRO A 236 15.11 -1.53 6.67
C PRO A 236 15.31 -0.04 6.37
N VAL A 237 14.67 0.84 7.16
CA VAL A 237 14.77 2.30 7.00
C VAL A 237 16.20 2.77 7.30
N ARG A 238 16.78 2.32 8.41
CA ARG A 238 18.17 2.64 8.80
C ARG A 238 19.17 2.11 7.80
N ALA A 239 18.97 0.91 7.26
CA ALA A 239 19.79 0.35 6.19
C ALA A 239 19.79 1.23 4.95
N ARG A 240 18.62 1.75 4.53
CA ARG A 240 18.54 2.69 3.40
C ARG A 240 19.15 4.06 3.73
N ILE A 241 19.06 4.54 4.97
CA ILE A 241 19.74 5.78 5.37
C ILE A 241 21.26 5.63 5.30
N ARG A 242 21.82 4.50 5.76
CA ARG A 242 23.24 4.19 5.60
C ARG A 242 23.66 4.17 4.12
N GLN A 243 22.81 3.64 3.24
CA GLN A 243 23.03 3.69 1.80
C GLN A 243 22.97 5.13 1.24
N LEU A 244 22.01 5.94 1.70
CA LEU A 244 21.93 7.36 1.32
C LEU A 244 23.21 8.11 1.73
N ARG A 245 23.73 7.91 2.95
CA ARG A 245 24.98 8.54 3.38
C ARG A 245 26.14 8.22 2.44
N LYS A 246 26.31 6.94 2.10
CA LYS A 246 27.32 6.51 1.12
C LYS A 246 27.11 7.16 -0.24
N ALA A 247 25.86 7.28 -0.71
CA ALA A 247 25.55 7.98 -1.96
C ALA A 247 25.94 9.47 -1.90
N LEU A 248 25.69 10.14 -0.78
CA LEU A 248 26.07 11.53 -0.56
C LEU A 248 27.60 11.71 -0.51
N ASP A 249 28.33 10.76 0.08
CA ASP A 249 29.80 10.75 0.08
C ASP A 249 30.36 10.57 -1.34
N VAL A 250 29.81 9.64 -2.12
CA VAL A 250 30.18 9.46 -3.54
C VAL A 250 29.88 10.72 -4.35
N LEU A 251 28.76 11.39 -4.11
CA LEU A 251 28.45 12.68 -4.74
C LEU A 251 29.47 13.76 -4.36
N ALA A 252 29.90 13.79 -3.10
CA ALA A 252 30.95 14.70 -2.65
C ALA A 252 32.28 14.43 -3.37
N GLU A 253 32.66 13.16 -3.55
CA GLU A 253 33.87 12.80 -4.28
C GLU A 253 33.82 13.17 -5.78
N GLN A 254 32.63 13.13 -6.40
CA GLN A 254 32.45 13.52 -7.80
C GLN A 254 32.65 15.02 -8.06
N GLY A 255 32.55 15.85 -7.02
CA GLY A 255 32.79 17.30 -7.09
C GLY A 255 31.71 18.05 -7.87
N ASP A 256 32.12 18.98 -8.74
CA ASP A 256 31.21 19.91 -9.44
C ASP A 256 30.53 19.33 -10.70
N LYS A 257 30.45 18.00 -10.80
CA LYS A 257 29.72 17.37 -11.91
C LYS A 257 28.21 17.60 -11.76
N SER A 258 27.47 17.48 -12.86
CA SER A 258 26.01 17.47 -12.81
C SER A 258 25.55 16.38 -11.83
N LEU A 259 24.59 16.70 -10.94
CA LEU A 259 23.99 15.69 -10.07
C LEU A 259 23.43 14.58 -10.96
N PRO A 260 23.82 13.31 -10.76
CA PRO A 260 23.14 12.19 -11.38
C PRO A 260 21.68 12.16 -10.91
N LYS A 261 20.81 11.54 -11.70
CA LYS A 261 19.44 11.28 -11.23
C LYS A 261 19.51 10.30 -10.07
N ALA A 262 18.69 10.53 -9.05
CA ALA A 262 18.66 9.67 -7.88
C ALA A 262 18.35 8.20 -8.24
N GLU A 263 17.47 7.99 -9.23
CA GLU A 263 17.12 6.67 -9.77
C GLU A 263 18.35 5.91 -10.31
N ASP A 264 19.23 6.59 -11.04
CA ASP A 264 20.44 5.98 -11.61
C ASP A 264 21.42 5.56 -10.50
N VAL A 265 21.52 6.38 -9.45
CA VAL A 265 22.36 6.08 -8.27
C VAL A 265 21.81 4.88 -7.50
N VAL A 266 20.49 4.85 -7.26
CA VAL A 266 19.83 3.72 -6.58
C VAL A 266 19.99 2.43 -7.39
N ALA A 267 19.82 2.48 -8.71
CA ALA A 267 20.02 1.33 -9.59
C ALA A 267 21.44 0.77 -9.49
N ALA A 268 22.47 1.62 -9.59
CA ALA A 268 23.86 1.21 -9.47
C ALA A 268 24.19 0.59 -8.09
N MET A 269 23.64 1.16 -7.01
CA MET A 269 23.82 0.62 -5.66
C MET A 269 23.13 -0.74 -5.46
N LEU A 270 21.94 -0.93 -6.03
CA LEU A 270 21.22 -2.20 -5.96
C LEU A 270 21.92 -3.30 -6.75
N GLU A 271 22.58 -2.95 -7.87
CA GLU A 271 23.44 -3.86 -8.61
C GLU A 271 24.67 -4.28 -7.79
N GLU A 272 25.34 -3.32 -7.13
CA GLU A 272 26.54 -3.60 -6.33
C GLU A 272 26.25 -4.41 -5.05
N SER A 273 25.10 -4.17 -4.41
CA SER A 273 24.68 -4.90 -3.21
C SER A 273 24.24 -6.35 -3.47
N GLY A 274 24.03 -6.73 -4.74
CA GLY A 274 23.53 -8.06 -5.11
C GLY A 274 22.07 -8.32 -4.69
N GLU A 275 21.38 -7.34 -4.09
CA GLU A 275 19.96 -7.43 -3.69
C GLU A 275 19.05 -7.70 -4.90
N ALA A 276 19.40 -7.16 -6.07
CA ALA A 276 18.69 -7.42 -7.32
C ALA A 276 18.69 -8.92 -7.71
N GLY A 277 19.79 -9.64 -7.41
CA GLY A 277 19.90 -11.07 -7.67
C GLY A 277 19.09 -11.92 -6.68
N ALA A 278 19.10 -11.56 -5.40
CA ALA A 278 18.41 -12.32 -4.36
C ALA A 278 16.88 -12.27 -4.49
N ILE A 279 16.32 -11.10 -4.84
CA ILE A 279 14.87 -10.94 -5.07
C ILE A 279 14.42 -11.77 -6.28
N ALA A 280 15.21 -11.79 -7.36
CA ALA A 280 14.89 -12.58 -8.54
C ALA A 280 14.86 -14.10 -8.26
N VAL A 281 15.81 -14.60 -7.44
CA VAL A 281 15.88 -16.02 -7.06
C VAL A 281 14.71 -16.43 -6.17
N ALA A 282 14.38 -15.62 -5.16
CA ALA A 282 13.24 -15.91 -4.27
C ALA A 282 11.89 -15.94 -5.01
N THR A 283 11.72 -15.08 -6.02
CA THR A 283 10.50 -15.04 -6.84
C THR A 283 10.37 -16.29 -7.72
N GLU A 284 11.48 -16.82 -8.24
CA GLU A 284 11.47 -18.03 -9.05
C GLU A 284 11.24 -19.29 -8.21
N GLU A 285 11.82 -19.38 -7.01
CA GLU A 285 11.56 -20.50 -6.09
C GLU A 285 10.09 -20.57 -5.67
N ALA A 286 9.46 -19.42 -5.38
CA ALA A 286 8.03 -19.36 -5.08
C ALA A 286 7.18 -19.84 -6.27
N ARG A 287 7.56 -19.48 -7.50
CA ARG A 287 6.89 -19.94 -8.72
C ARG A 287 7.02 -21.45 -8.91
N ILE A 288 8.23 -22.00 -8.69
CA ILE A 288 8.47 -23.44 -8.77
C ILE A 288 7.66 -24.20 -7.71
N GLN A 289 7.55 -23.67 -6.50
CA GLN A 289 6.72 -24.27 -5.45
C GLN A 289 5.23 -24.24 -5.79
N ALA A 290 4.73 -23.14 -6.35
CA ALA A 290 3.35 -23.05 -6.82
C ALA A 290 3.06 -24.06 -7.94
N ASP A 291 3.96 -24.16 -8.93
CA ASP A 291 3.84 -25.14 -10.02
C ASP A 291 3.92 -26.59 -9.50
N ALA A 292 4.77 -26.84 -8.49
CA ALA A 292 4.87 -28.15 -7.86
C ALA A 292 3.59 -28.52 -7.09
N ALA A 293 2.97 -27.55 -6.39
CA ALA A 293 1.70 -27.76 -5.69
C ALA A 293 0.57 -28.11 -6.67
N VAL A 294 0.45 -27.37 -7.78
CA VAL A 294 -0.55 -27.67 -8.82
C VAL A 294 -0.33 -29.06 -9.41
N LYS A 295 0.91 -29.42 -9.75
CA LYS A 295 1.23 -30.76 -10.28
C LYS A 295 0.94 -31.87 -9.26
N ALA A 296 1.16 -31.62 -7.97
CA ALA A 296 0.85 -32.57 -6.92
C ALA A 296 -0.67 -32.80 -6.79
N GLU A 297 -1.48 -31.74 -6.86
CA GLU A 297 -2.94 -31.84 -6.86
C GLU A 297 -3.46 -32.62 -8.08
N GLU A 298 -2.95 -32.32 -9.28
CA GLU A 298 -3.30 -33.04 -10.51
C GLU A 298 -2.93 -34.53 -10.42
N TYR A 299 -1.76 -34.85 -9.85
CA TYR A 299 -1.31 -36.23 -9.64
C TYR A 299 -2.22 -36.99 -8.66
N VAL A 300 -2.57 -36.37 -7.54
CA VAL A 300 -3.48 -36.95 -6.53
C VAL A 300 -4.87 -37.20 -7.13
N GLU A 301 -5.41 -36.23 -7.87
CA GLU A 301 -6.70 -36.38 -8.54
C GLU A 301 -6.66 -37.47 -9.62
N GLY A 302 -5.55 -37.56 -10.37
CA GLY A 302 -5.30 -38.64 -11.31
C GLY A 302 -5.26 -40.02 -10.67
N LEU A 303 -4.63 -40.16 -9.50
CA LEU A 303 -4.66 -41.41 -8.73
C LEU A 303 -6.05 -41.75 -8.24
N ARG A 304 -6.79 -40.78 -7.70
CA ARG A 304 -8.16 -40.98 -7.25
C ARG A 304 -9.05 -41.49 -8.39
N ARG A 305 -8.91 -40.91 -9.58
CA ARG A 305 -9.65 -41.35 -10.78
C ARG A 305 -9.28 -42.77 -11.23
N LYS A 306 -8.00 -43.17 -11.13
CA LYS A 306 -7.54 -44.53 -11.47
C LYS A 306 -7.99 -45.57 -10.47
N HIS A 307 -8.10 -45.20 -9.20
CA HIS A 307 -8.50 -46.07 -8.11
C HIS A 307 -9.94 -45.79 -7.64
N ARG A 308 -10.82 -45.37 -8.57
CA ARG A 308 -12.24 -45.23 -8.28
C ARG A 308 -12.81 -46.56 -7.80
N HIS A 309 -13.70 -46.48 -6.82
CA HIS A 309 -14.38 -47.66 -6.29
C HIS A 309 -15.16 -48.36 -7.40
N ASP A 310 -15.12 -49.70 -7.47
CA ASP A 310 -15.74 -50.48 -8.57
C ASP A 310 -17.23 -50.16 -8.76
N ARG A 311 -17.94 -49.85 -7.66
CA ARG A 311 -19.35 -49.39 -7.68
C ARG A 311 -19.55 -48.12 -8.48
N HIS A 312 -18.61 -47.19 -8.43
CA HIS A 312 -18.65 -45.96 -9.24
C HIS A 312 -18.49 -46.28 -10.72
N VAL A 313 -17.54 -47.14 -11.07
CA VAL A 313 -17.32 -47.56 -12.46
C VAL A 313 -18.56 -48.29 -13.00
N ALA A 314 -19.11 -49.22 -12.23
CA ALA A 314 -20.34 -49.93 -12.58
C ALA A 314 -21.53 -48.98 -12.80
N ALA A 315 -21.68 -47.96 -11.96
CA ALA A 315 -22.73 -46.94 -12.13
C ALA A 315 -22.57 -46.11 -13.42
N LEU A 316 -21.34 -45.90 -13.89
CA LEU A 316 -21.07 -45.17 -15.13
C LEU A 316 -21.29 -46.03 -16.39
N GLU A 317 -21.04 -47.33 -16.30
CA GLU A 317 -20.98 -48.23 -17.45
C GLU A 317 -22.24 -49.08 -17.64
N ASP A 318 -22.98 -49.41 -16.57
CA ASP A 318 -24.14 -50.30 -16.63
C ASP A 318 -25.47 -49.51 -16.52
N PRO A 319 -26.14 -49.23 -17.66
CA PRO A 319 -27.42 -48.51 -17.68
C PRO A 319 -28.62 -49.38 -17.27
N THR A 320 -28.41 -50.63 -16.85
CA THR A 320 -29.49 -51.56 -16.46
C THR A 320 -29.64 -51.70 -14.95
N LEU A 321 -28.79 -51.04 -14.17
CA LEU A 321 -28.83 -51.09 -12.71
C LEU A 321 -30.13 -50.51 -12.16
N ALA A 322 -30.89 -51.33 -11.44
CA ALA A 322 -32.10 -50.89 -10.74
C ALA A 322 -31.79 -50.04 -9.49
N THR A 323 -30.60 -50.19 -8.92
CA THR A 323 -30.11 -49.43 -7.75
C THR A 323 -28.68 -48.96 -8.03
N VAL A 324 -28.49 -47.65 -8.05
CA VAL A 324 -27.19 -47.00 -8.19
C VAL A 324 -26.73 -46.56 -6.81
N SER A 325 -25.93 -47.40 -6.14
CA SER A 325 -25.36 -47.09 -4.83
C SER A 325 -23.91 -46.63 -4.94
N LEU A 326 -23.72 -45.34 -4.68
CA LEU A 326 -22.44 -44.63 -4.67
C LEU A 326 -22.10 -44.15 -3.25
N SER A 327 -22.60 -44.86 -2.24
CA SER A 327 -22.30 -44.54 -0.86
C SER A 327 -20.81 -44.76 -0.55
N TYR A 328 -20.21 -43.80 0.16
CA TYR A 328 -18.78 -43.82 0.52
C TYR A 328 -17.81 -43.93 -0.68
N CYS A 329 -18.16 -43.33 -1.82
CA CYS A 329 -17.34 -43.38 -3.04
C CYS A 329 -16.39 -42.18 -3.19
N ASP A 330 -16.27 -41.31 -2.18
CA ASP A 330 -15.48 -40.06 -2.22
C ASP A 330 -15.76 -39.24 -3.49
N LEU A 331 -17.04 -39.03 -3.78
CA LEU A 331 -17.48 -38.27 -4.95
C LEU A 331 -17.12 -36.79 -4.80
N ARG A 332 -16.46 -36.24 -5.82
CA ARG A 332 -16.13 -34.82 -5.92
C ARG A 332 -17.01 -34.13 -6.96
N PRO A 333 -17.09 -32.78 -6.95
CA PRO A 333 -17.88 -32.04 -7.93
C PRO A 333 -17.53 -32.39 -9.40
N ALA A 334 -16.26 -32.68 -9.68
CA ALA A 334 -15.80 -33.10 -11.00
C ALA A 334 -16.39 -34.44 -11.48
N ASP A 335 -16.75 -35.34 -10.56
CA ASP A 335 -17.31 -36.65 -10.91
C ASP A 335 -18.81 -36.58 -11.22
N ILE A 336 -19.51 -35.57 -10.69
CA ILE A 336 -20.96 -35.46 -10.88
C ILE A 336 -21.31 -35.21 -12.35
N GLY A 337 -20.44 -34.55 -13.12
CA GLY A 337 -20.62 -34.39 -14.56
C GLY A 337 -20.68 -35.74 -15.28
N GLU A 338 -19.72 -36.63 -15.03
CA GLU A 338 -19.69 -37.97 -15.61
C GLU A 338 -20.90 -38.80 -15.15
N LEU A 339 -21.26 -38.69 -13.86
CA LEU A 339 -22.43 -39.35 -13.31
C LEU A 339 -23.71 -38.89 -14.01
N VAL A 340 -23.93 -37.59 -14.17
CA VAL A 340 -25.11 -37.04 -14.85
C VAL A 340 -25.28 -37.59 -16.26
N ASP A 341 -24.20 -37.74 -17.01
CA ASP A 341 -24.25 -38.31 -18.35
C ASP A 341 -24.54 -39.82 -18.36
N ALA A 342 -24.08 -40.56 -17.35
CA ALA A 342 -24.47 -41.95 -17.16
C ALA A 342 -25.96 -42.08 -16.77
N LEU A 343 -26.45 -41.22 -15.88
CA LEU A 343 -27.84 -41.22 -15.41
C LEU A 343 -28.86 -40.96 -16.53
N LYS A 344 -28.51 -40.14 -17.52
CA LYS A 344 -29.34 -39.92 -18.72
C LYS A 344 -29.52 -41.21 -19.55
N LYS A 345 -28.56 -42.13 -19.48
CA LYS A 345 -28.58 -43.39 -20.23
C LYS A 345 -29.27 -44.54 -19.48
N ASN A 346 -29.54 -44.38 -18.19
CA ASN A 346 -30.18 -45.40 -17.36
C ASN A 346 -31.66 -45.06 -17.12
N PRO A 347 -32.60 -45.66 -17.88
CA PRO A 347 -34.03 -45.38 -17.70
C PRO A 347 -34.67 -46.18 -16.55
N VAL A 348 -34.02 -47.24 -16.06
CA VAL A 348 -34.62 -48.25 -15.17
C VAL A 348 -34.28 -48.09 -13.69
N ALA A 349 -33.27 -47.29 -13.35
CA ALA A 349 -32.84 -47.08 -11.98
C ALA A 349 -33.96 -46.47 -11.13
N THR A 350 -34.27 -47.13 -10.01
CA THR A 350 -35.31 -46.72 -9.05
C THR A 350 -34.74 -46.10 -7.78
N THR A 351 -33.45 -46.33 -7.49
CA THR A 351 -32.76 -45.79 -6.32
C THR A 351 -31.42 -45.21 -6.73
N LEU A 352 -31.15 -43.97 -6.31
CA LEU A 352 -29.84 -43.32 -6.39
C LEU A 352 -29.39 -42.98 -4.96
N ASP A 353 -28.31 -43.61 -4.53
CA ASP A 353 -27.78 -43.46 -3.19
C ASP A 353 -26.40 -42.80 -3.21
N LEU A 354 -26.33 -41.54 -2.77
CA LEU A 354 -25.12 -40.73 -2.68
C LEU A 354 -24.65 -40.57 -1.23
N ASN A 355 -25.08 -41.45 -0.33
CA ASN A 355 -24.82 -41.31 1.09
C ASN A 355 -23.32 -41.20 1.44
N ALA A 356 -23.00 -40.36 2.42
CA ALA A 356 -21.64 -40.20 2.97
C ALA A 356 -20.60 -39.79 1.92
N ASN A 357 -21.00 -38.93 0.99
CA ASN A 357 -20.09 -38.20 0.11
C ASN A 357 -20.09 -36.71 0.52
N ASN A 358 -19.31 -36.40 1.56
CA ASN A 358 -19.19 -35.06 2.16
C ASN A 358 -18.72 -33.98 1.17
N HIS A 359 -18.00 -34.35 0.10
CA HIS A 359 -17.52 -33.43 -0.94
C HIS A 359 -18.57 -33.12 -2.02
N VAL A 360 -19.76 -33.72 -1.95
CA VAL A 360 -20.90 -33.39 -2.83
C VAL A 360 -21.68 -32.26 -2.18
N ASP A 361 -21.35 -31.03 -2.57
CA ASP A 361 -21.95 -29.79 -2.08
C ASP A 361 -23.11 -29.28 -2.97
N ASP A 362 -23.62 -28.09 -2.67
CA ASP A 362 -24.71 -27.48 -3.43
C ASP A 362 -24.36 -27.27 -4.93
N ALA A 363 -23.10 -26.93 -5.21
CA ALA A 363 -22.63 -26.70 -6.58
C ALA A 363 -22.57 -28.03 -7.36
N ALA A 364 -22.14 -29.11 -6.70
CA ALA A 364 -22.15 -30.45 -7.25
C ALA A 364 -23.58 -30.99 -7.46
N LEU A 365 -24.51 -30.73 -6.54
CA LEU A 365 -25.89 -31.22 -6.62
C LEU A 365 -26.74 -30.51 -7.66
N GLN A 366 -26.48 -29.23 -7.93
CA GLN A 366 -27.26 -28.45 -8.89
C GLN A 366 -27.39 -29.11 -10.30
N PRO A 367 -26.29 -29.50 -10.99
CA PRO A 367 -26.40 -30.17 -12.29
C PRO A 367 -27.09 -31.54 -12.20
N LEU A 368 -26.91 -32.26 -11.10
CA LEU A 368 -27.57 -33.54 -10.85
C LEU A 368 -29.09 -33.37 -10.74
N LEU A 369 -29.55 -32.46 -9.88
CA LEU A 369 -30.97 -32.20 -9.68
C LEU A 369 -31.64 -31.66 -10.95
N LEU A 370 -30.93 -30.84 -11.72
CA LEU A 370 -31.40 -30.34 -13.01
C LEU A 370 -31.57 -31.49 -14.03
N ALA A 371 -30.63 -32.42 -14.10
CA ALA A 371 -30.75 -33.59 -14.98
C ALA A 371 -31.94 -34.46 -14.59
N LEU A 372 -32.17 -34.69 -13.28
CA LEU A 372 -33.32 -35.44 -12.77
C LEU A 372 -34.65 -34.75 -13.05
N ALA A 373 -34.68 -33.41 -12.97
CA ALA A 373 -35.85 -32.60 -13.33
C ALA A 373 -36.16 -32.68 -14.83
N ASN A 374 -35.13 -32.72 -15.67
CA ASN A 374 -35.24 -32.84 -17.13
C ASN A 374 -35.53 -34.27 -17.61
N GLY A 375 -35.80 -35.22 -16.71
CA GLY A 375 -36.25 -36.57 -17.05
C GLY A 375 -35.17 -37.65 -17.05
N ALA A 376 -33.95 -37.37 -16.55
CA ALA A 376 -32.99 -38.44 -16.28
C ALA A 376 -33.54 -39.41 -15.20
N MET A 377 -33.30 -40.71 -15.38
CA MET A 377 -33.88 -41.80 -14.56
C MET A 377 -35.38 -41.62 -14.26
N PRO A 378 -36.29 -41.80 -15.23
CA PRO A 378 -37.73 -41.56 -15.06
C PRO A 378 -38.37 -42.42 -13.96
N GLU A 379 -37.86 -43.64 -13.73
CA GLU A 379 -38.36 -44.58 -12.72
C GLU A 379 -37.77 -44.36 -11.31
N LEU A 380 -36.96 -43.31 -11.10
CA LEU A 380 -36.38 -43.00 -9.80
C LEU A 380 -37.48 -42.76 -8.75
N LYS A 381 -37.40 -43.48 -7.63
CA LYS A 381 -38.29 -43.40 -6.47
C LYS A 381 -37.57 -42.89 -5.23
N VAL A 382 -36.29 -43.23 -5.06
CA VAL A 382 -35.52 -42.85 -3.86
C VAL A 382 -34.22 -42.16 -4.27
N LEU A 383 -34.02 -40.95 -3.73
CA LEU A 383 -32.77 -40.20 -3.81
C LEU A 383 -32.22 -40.02 -2.39
N ASN A 384 -31.11 -40.69 -2.08
CA ASN A 384 -30.48 -40.58 -0.76
C ASN A 384 -29.29 -39.62 -0.79
N LEU A 385 -29.39 -38.53 -0.03
CA LEU A 385 -28.39 -37.47 0.11
C LEU A 385 -27.88 -37.32 1.55
N GLN A 386 -28.08 -38.33 2.40
CA GLN A 386 -27.53 -38.37 3.75
C GLN A 386 -26.00 -38.26 3.75
N GLY A 387 -25.41 -37.59 4.74
CA GLY A 387 -23.96 -37.41 4.84
C GLY A 387 -23.30 -36.70 3.65
N THR A 388 -24.07 -35.95 2.85
CA THR A 388 -23.52 -35.07 1.79
C THR A 388 -23.32 -33.65 2.29
N GLY A 389 -22.58 -32.83 1.55
CA GLY A 389 -22.41 -31.39 1.83
C GLY A 389 -23.64 -30.54 1.50
N ALA A 390 -24.83 -31.14 1.39
CA ALA A 390 -26.07 -30.47 0.99
C ALA A 390 -26.54 -29.47 2.06
N SER A 391 -26.63 -28.18 1.69
CA SER A 391 -27.14 -27.14 2.58
C SER A 391 -28.66 -26.98 2.48
N VAL A 392 -29.19 -25.97 3.16
CA VAL A 392 -30.58 -25.52 3.02
C VAL A 392 -30.93 -25.18 1.55
N VAL A 393 -29.95 -24.74 0.75
CA VAL A 393 -30.14 -24.45 -0.68
C VAL A 393 -30.49 -25.74 -1.43
N SER A 394 -29.68 -26.79 -1.30
CA SER A 394 -29.96 -28.10 -1.91
C SER A 394 -31.28 -28.71 -1.42
N ARG A 395 -31.60 -28.58 -0.13
CA ARG A 395 -32.89 -29.02 0.41
C ARG A 395 -34.06 -28.31 -0.29
N ASN A 396 -33.95 -27.01 -0.54
CA ASN A 396 -34.97 -26.25 -1.26
C ASN A 396 -35.06 -26.63 -2.74
N MET A 397 -33.92 -26.89 -3.41
CA MET A 397 -33.93 -27.42 -4.78
C MET A 397 -34.62 -28.79 -4.86
N CYS A 398 -34.37 -29.67 -3.90
CA CYS A 398 -35.03 -30.98 -3.81
C CYS A 398 -36.54 -30.88 -3.55
N LYS A 399 -37.02 -29.86 -2.82
CA LYS A 399 -38.48 -29.58 -2.71
C LYS A 399 -39.07 -29.28 -4.08
N GLY A 400 -38.39 -28.48 -4.89
CA GLY A 400 -38.78 -28.21 -6.29
C GLY A 400 -38.81 -29.49 -7.12
N LEU A 401 -37.79 -30.34 -7.00
CA LEU A 401 -37.75 -31.64 -7.68
C LEU A 401 -38.94 -32.53 -7.27
N LYS A 402 -39.29 -32.58 -5.98
CA LYS A 402 -40.42 -33.36 -5.46
C LYS A 402 -41.78 -32.84 -5.98
N MET A 403 -41.92 -31.54 -6.23
CA MET A 403 -43.12 -30.99 -6.85
C MET A 403 -43.28 -31.45 -8.31
N MET A 404 -42.18 -31.53 -9.06
CA MET A 404 -42.17 -32.02 -10.45
C MET A 404 -42.34 -33.54 -10.53
N ARG A 405 -41.72 -34.28 -9.60
CA ARG A 405 -41.70 -35.73 -9.56
C ARG A 405 -42.26 -36.22 -8.23
N LYS A 406 -43.58 -36.27 -8.13
CA LYS A 406 -44.33 -36.60 -6.90
C LYS A 406 -44.00 -37.98 -6.31
N ALA A 407 -43.49 -38.91 -7.13
CA ALA A 407 -43.11 -40.25 -6.70
C ALA A 407 -41.70 -40.34 -6.07
N ILE A 408 -40.91 -39.26 -6.12
CA ILE A 408 -39.56 -39.25 -5.53
C ILE A 408 -39.62 -38.94 -4.03
N GLU A 409 -39.01 -39.82 -3.26
CA GLU A 409 -38.59 -39.63 -1.87
C GLU A 409 -37.14 -39.16 -1.84
N VAL A 410 -36.87 -38.01 -1.21
CA VAL A 410 -35.51 -37.49 -0.99
C VAL A 410 -35.18 -37.62 0.48
N ARG A 411 -34.06 -38.29 0.80
CA ARG A 411 -33.59 -38.49 2.17
C ARG A 411 -32.39 -37.57 2.45
N PHE A 412 -32.43 -36.90 3.60
CA PHE A 412 -31.36 -36.08 4.15
C PHE A 412 -31.04 -36.56 5.57
N ASP A 413 -29.97 -36.04 6.16
CA ASP A 413 -29.70 -36.23 7.58
C ASP A 413 -30.81 -35.55 8.39
N GLU A 414 -31.35 -36.28 9.37
CA GLU A 414 -32.29 -35.75 10.36
C GLU A 414 -31.60 -34.61 11.12
N GLU A 415 -32.26 -33.46 11.23
CA GLU A 415 -31.77 -32.28 11.98
C GLU A 415 -31.80 -32.51 13.49
#